data_AF-A0A932D1Q7-F1
#
_entry.id   AF-A0A932D1Q7-F1
#
_cell.length_a   1.000
_cell.length_b   1.000
_cell.length_c   1.000
_cell.angle_alpha   90.00
_cell.angle_beta   90.00
_cell.angle_gamma   90.00
#
_symmetry.space_group_name_H-M   'P 1'
#
loop_
_entity.id
_entity.type
_entity.pdbx_description
1 polymer ?
#
loop_
_entity_poly.entity_id
_entity_poly.type
_entity_poly.pdbx_seq_one_letter_code
_entity_poly.pdbx_strand_id
1 'polypeptide(L)'
;MKKPQPPSSNVPRPTRTTTGKFKAELAAAALGLRNEQIEARVVYYGPDQATSPELDAVTDAVVAQLAAFQKALRRKSPTRIDRQELEIAMIRALREALEHLFGSRRESFLRFRSQEVSRRVTKLFFESELGSRVARDTRGSKTIGFPVQGLYYALADHGASVERSMREQRWASEEQRVHAIERFRQMLKELRVEFLRQTTRELEVILEIMGRALGAFFKEVLVPGLGDLAWRVVREARVVDESDGRPQVIESAFPAFRTAFDRAFLEMLIEATRDRVDEEVSTLPGSARLRDDTLAFLADAHVYSEICAIVCDAIYDFLHSEGFLDLPADWRAHLGRARDSAET
;
A
#
# COMPACT_ATOMS: atom_id res chain seq x y z
N MET A 1 29.58 -43.89 24.33
CA MET A 1 29.60 -43.00 23.15
C MET A 1 28.39 -42.08 23.20
N LYS A 2 28.59 -40.78 23.48
CA LYS A 2 27.52 -39.77 23.55
C LYS A 2 27.22 -39.28 22.13
N LYS A 3 25.96 -39.36 21.68
CA LYS A 3 25.52 -38.78 20.40
C LYS A 3 25.64 -37.23 20.46
N PRO A 4 26.14 -36.56 19.41
CA PRO A 4 26.16 -35.11 19.38
C PRO A 4 24.74 -34.56 19.21
N GLN A 5 24.41 -33.62 20.09
CA GLN A 5 23.15 -32.87 20.08
C GLN A 5 23.21 -31.84 18.93
N PRO A 6 22.17 -31.72 18.08
CA PRO A 6 22.17 -30.72 17.02
C PRO A 6 22.15 -29.31 17.62
N PRO A 7 22.77 -28.33 16.95
CA PRO A 7 22.85 -26.96 17.47
C PRO A 7 21.44 -26.38 17.61
N SER A 8 21.17 -25.86 18.81
CA SER A 8 19.98 -25.07 19.13
C SER A 8 19.81 -23.96 18.10
N SER A 9 18.75 -24.03 17.30
CA SER A 9 18.31 -22.92 16.47
C SER A 9 17.87 -21.78 17.39
N ASN A 10 18.69 -20.73 17.49
CA ASN A 10 18.28 -19.45 18.06
C ASN A 10 17.23 -18.81 17.14
N VAL A 11 15.98 -19.25 17.26
CA VAL A 11 14.83 -18.51 16.75
C VAL A 11 14.58 -17.37 17.73
N PRO A 12 14.65 -16.09 17.30
CA PRO A 12 14.33 -14.97 18.19
C PRO A 12 12.87 -15.10 18.65
N ARG A 13 12.67 -15.21 19.97
CA ARG A 13 11.35 -15.08 20.60
C ARG A 13 10.76 -13.70 20.28
N PRO A 14 9.48 -13.58 19.85
CA PRO A 14 8.84 -12.30 19.69
C PRO A 14 8.36 -11.81 21.06
N THR A 15 9.27 -11.21 21.82
CA THR A 15 8.95 -10.30 22.94
C THR A 15 9.82 -9.05 22.87
N ARG A 16 10.40 -8.75 21.71
CA ARG A 16 11.30 -7.61 21.53
C ARG A 16 10.47 -6.38 21.21
N THR A 17 10.52 -5.41 22.11
CA THR A 17 10.25 -4.00 21.84
C THR A 17 10.81 -3.67 20.46
N THR A 18 9.95 -3.24 19.52
CA THR A 18 10.38 -2.93 18.17
C THR A 18 11.48 -1.86 18.20
N THR A 19 12.66 -2.18 17.68
CA THR A 19 13.79 -1.23 17.68
C THR A 19 13.62 -0.18 16.60
N GLY A 20 14.13 1.04 16.81
CA GLY A 20 14.09 2.09 15.78
C GLY A 20 14.71 1.68 14.44
N LYS A 21 15.74 0.83 14.46
CA LYS A 21 16.33 0.24 13.24
C LYS A 21 15.32 -0.62 12.47
N PHE A 22 14.56 -1.45 13.16
CA PHE A 22 13.52 -2.27 12.54
C PHE A 22 12.41 -1.41 11.94
N LYS A 23 11.97 -0.36 12.66
CA LYS A 23 10.96 0.57 12.13
C LYS A 23 11.42 1.25 10.84
N ALA A 24 12.68 1.66 10.77
CA ALA A 24 13.27 2.25 9.57
C ALA A 24 13.35 1.25 8.40
N GLU A 25 13.78 0.01 8.66
CA GLU A 25 13.81 -1.06 7.65
C GLU A 25 12.39 -1.39 7.13
N LEU A 26 11.41 -1.43 8.03
CA LEU A 26 10.00 -1.65 7.71
C LEU A 26 9.42 -0.51 6.85
N ALA A 27 9.75 0.74 7.18
CA ALA A 27 9.33 1.90 6.40
C ALA A 27 9.95 1.88 4.99
N ALA A 28 11.23 1.54 4.88
CA ALA A 28 11.91 1.40 3.59
C ALA A 28 11.28 0.28 2.74
N ALA A 29 11.01 -0.88 3.34
CA ALA A 29 10.36 -2.00 2.65
C ALA A 29 8.93 -1.64 2.19
N ALA A 30 8.14 -0.99 3.05
CA ALA A 30 6.78 -0.55 2.72
C ALA A 30 6.77 0.48 1.58
N LEU A 31 7.72 1.42 1.58
CA LEU A 31 7.87 2.40 0.51
C LEU A 31 8.28 1.75 -0.82
N GLY A 32 9.16 0.74 -0.78
CA GLY A 32 9.52 -0.05 -1.96
C GLY A 32 8.30 -0.72 -2.58
N LEU A 33 7.52 -1.46 -1.78
CA LEU A 33 6.28 -2.11 -2.22
C LEU A 33 5.27 -1.10 -2.77
N ARG A 34 5.15 0.07 -2.15
CA ARG A 34 4.25 1.13 -2.62
C ARG A 34 4.65 1.63 -4.01
N ASN A 35 5.94 1.82 -4.26
CA ASN A 35 6.43 2.23 -5.58
C ASN A 35 6.21 1.12 -6.61
N GLU A 36 6.50 -0.13 -6.28
CA GLU A 36 6.22 -1.29 -7.14
C GLU A 36 4.73 -1.40 -7.51
N GLN A 37 3.82 -1.14 -6.55
CA GLN A 37 2.37 -1.15 -6.81
C GLN A 37 1.94 -0.06 -7.80
N ILE A 38 2.60 1.09 -7.79
CA ILE A 38 2.32 2.19 -8.72
C ILE A 38 2.85 1.86 -10.11
N GLU A 39 4.07 1.32 -10.19
CA GLU A 39 4.67 0.84 -11.45
C GLU A 39 3.84 -0.31 -12.04
N ALA A 40 3.39 -1.27 -11.22
CA ALA A 40 2.57 -2.40 -11.66
C ALA A 40 1.12 -2.03 -12.04
N ARG A 41 0.62 -0.86 -11.61
CA ARG A 41 -0.69 -0.33 -12.05
C ARG A 41 -0.69 0.17 -13.49
N VAL A 42 0.46 0.13 -14.19
CA VAL A 42 0.52 0.30 -15.65
C VAL A 42 -0.11 -0.93 -16.33
N VAL A 43 -1.44 -0.95 -16.35
CA VAL A 43 -2.20 -1.77 -17.30
C VAL A 43 -1.95 -1.15 -18.68
N TYR A 44 -1.36 -1.94 -19.57
CA TYR A 44 -1.31 -1.67 -21.00
C TYR A 44 -2.71 -1.28 -21.49
N TYR A 45 -2.95 0.01 -21.69
CA TYR A 45 -3.86 0.42 -22.74
C TYR A 45 -3.11 0.14 -24.04
N GLY A 46 -3.61 -0.84 -24.81
CA GLY A 46 -3.02 -1.18 -26.09
C GLY A 46 -2.93 0.08 -26.97
N PRO A 47 -1.82 0.29 -27.69
CA PRO A 47 -1.64 1.40 -28.62
C PRO A 47 -2.60 1.36 -29.84
N ASP A 48 -3.64 0.51 -29.82
CA ASP A 48 -4.53 0.22 -30.94
C ASP A 48 -5.89 0.92 -30.85
N GLN A 49 -6.13 1.82 -29.89
CA GLN A 49 -7.23 2.77 -30.01
C GLN A 49 -6.80 3.92 -30.92
N ALA A 50 -6.96 3.72 -32.22
CA ALA A 50 -6.88 4.79 -33.20
C ALA A 50 -7.93 5.86 -32.87
N THR A 51 -7.50 6.97 -32.27
CA THR A 51 -8.21 8.25 -32.38
C THR A 51 -8.18 8.68 -33.84
N SER A 52 -9.28 9.28 -34.31
CA SER A 52 -9.36 9.77 -35.70
C SER A 52 -8.23 10.79 -35.94
N PRO A 53 -7.47 10.71 -37.06
CA PRO A 53 -6.40 11.67 -37.37
C PRO A 53 -6.89 13.12 -37.45
N GLU A 54 -8.19 13.33 -37.61
CA GLU A 54 -8.83 14.65 -37.57
C GLU A 54 -8.92 15.21 -36.15
N LEU A 55 -9.12 14.35 -35.14
CA LEU A 55 -9.16 14.76 -33.73
C LEU A 55 -7.75 15.05 -33.20
N ASP A 56 -6.75 14.30 -33.65
CA ASP A 56 -5.35 14.55 -33.27
C ASP A 56 -4.86 15.88 -33.88
N ALA A 57 -5.19 16.18 -35.15
CA ALA A 57 -4.85 17.47 -35.77
C ALA A 57 -5.55 18.67 -35.10
N VAL A 58 -6.79 18.51 -34.63
CA VAL A 58 -7.48 19.54 -33.85
C VAL A 58 -6.85 19.67 -32.46
N THR A 59 -6.46 18.57 -31.83
CA THR A 59 -5.78 18.58 -30.53
C THR A 59 -4.42 19.25 -30.63
N ASP A 60 -3.64 18.96 -31.67
CA ASP A 60 -2.35 19.61 -31.94
C ASP A 60 -2.52 21.11 -32.21
N ALA A 61 -3.56 21.51 -32.94
CA ALA A 61 -3.87 22.93 -33.16
C ALA A 61 -4.26 23.64 -31.86
N VAL A 62 -5.03 23.00 -30.99
CA VAL A 62 -5.45 23.55 -29.69
C VAL A 62 -4.27 23.59 -28.71
N VAL A 63 -3.42 22.56 -28.69
CA VAL A 63 -2.18 22.51 -27.89
C VAL A 63 -1.20 23.59 -28.36
N ALA A 64 -1.04 23.80 -29.67
CA ALA A 64 -0.22 24.88 -30.21
C ALA A 64 -0.77 26.26 -29.85
N GLN A 65 -2.09 26.45 -29.88
CA GLN A 65 -2.72 27.71 -29.46
C GLN A 65 -2.60 27.94 -27.95
N LEU A 66 -2.77 26.92 -27.12
CA LEU A 66 -2.57 26.99 -25.67
C LEU A 66 -1.10 27.28 -25.33
N ALA A 67 -0.16 26.64 -26.00
CA ALA A 67 1.28 26.92 -25.84
C ALA A 67 1.63 28.36 -26.26
N ALA A 68 1.04 28.85 -27.37
CA ALA A 68 1.22 30.24 -27.80
C ALA A 68 0.60 31.24 -26.83
N PHE A 69 -0.56 30.93 -26.25
CA PHE A 69 -1.23 31.77 -25.25
C PHE A 69 -0.47 31.79 -23.92
N GLN A 70 0.03 30.63 -23.46
CA GLN A 70 0.91 30.52 -22.29
C GLN A 70 2.24 31.26 -22.50
N LYS A 71 2.81 31.21 -23.71
CA LYS A 71 4.02 31.96 -24.06
C LYS A 71 3.78 33.47 -24.11
N ALA A 72 2.57 33.89 -24.49
CA ALA A 72 2.16 35.30 -24.44
C ALA A 72 1.91 35.78 -22.99
N LEU A 73 1.38 34.93 -22.12
CA LEU A 73 1.20 35.21 -20.68
C LEU A 73 2.55 35.26 -19.93
N ARG A 74 3.51 34.40 -20.28
CA ARG A 74 4.89 34.39 -19.72
C ARG A 74 5.72 35.63 -20.02
N ARG A 75 5.28 36.52 -20.92
CA ARG A 75 5.96 37.79 -21.22
C ARG A 75 5.72 38.91 -20.18
N LYS A 76 4.81 38.71 -19.22
CA LYS A 76 4.76 39.53 -18.01
C LYS A 76 5.47 38.75 -16.91
N SER A 77 6.77 38.98 -16.76
CA SER A 77 7.51 38.51 -15.59
C SER A 77 6.79 39.01 -14.33
N PRO A 78 6.25 38.15 -13.46
CA PRO A 78 5.89 38.61 -12.14
C PRO A 78 7.19 38.96 -11.42
N THR A 79 7.12 39.99 -10.57
CA THR A 79 8.09 40.26 -9.51
C THR A 79 8.65 38.94 -8.98
N ARG A 80 9.97 38.80 -9.01
CA ARG A 80 10.71 37.63 -8.53
C ARG A 80 10.34 37.43 -7.06
N ILE A 81 9.31 36.64 -6.79
CA ILE A 81 8.95 36.22 -5.44
C ILE A 81 10.20 35.57 -4.88
N ASP A 82 10.60 35.99 -3.68
CA ASP A 82 11.78 35.41 -3.06
C ASP A 82 11.54 33.91 -2.88
N ARG A 83 12.54 33.09 -3.20
CA ARG A 83 12.44 31.62 -3.12
C ARG A 83 11.97 31.19 -1.74
N GLN A 84 12.46 31.87 -0.70
CA GLN A 84 12.09 31.61 0.68
C GLN A 84 10.64 31.98 0.98
N GLU A 85 10.13 33.08 0.41
CA GLU A 85 8.72 33.47 0.53
C GLU A 85 7.80 32.46 -0.16
N LEU A 86 8.20 31.95 -1.33
CA LEU A 86 7.45 30.92 -2.05
C LEU A 86 7.44 29.58 -1.29
N GLU A 87 8.56 29.17 -0.72
CA GLU A 87 8.66 27.99 0.13
C GLU A 87 7.72 28.10 1.34
N ILE A 88 7.75 29.25 2.05
CA ILE A 88 6.86 29.53 3.18
C ILE A 88 5.39 29.48 2.74
N ALA A 89 5.06 30.07 1.60
CA ALA A 89 3.70 30.07 1.04
C ALA A 89 3.22 28.64 0.69
N MET A 90 4.08 27.81 0.09
CA MET A 90 3.76 26.41 -0.22
C MET A 90 3.54 25.57 1.03
N ILE A 91 4.41 25.71 2.03
CA ILE A 91 4.26 25.00 3.32
C ILE A 91 2.94 25.38 3.97
N ARG A 92 2.62 26.68 3.99
CA ARG A 92 1.37 27.18 4.56
C ARG A 92 0.15 26.65 3.79
N ALA A 93 0.17 26.72 2.46
CA ALA A 93 -0.93 26.25 1.61
C ALA A 93 -1.18 24.73 1.79
N LEU A 94 -0.12 23.92 1.79
CA LEU A 94 -0.22 22.48 2.02
C LEU A 94 -0.78 22.18 3.41
N ARG A 95 -0.27 22.87 4.44
CA ARG A 95 -0.77 22.72 5.81
C ARG A 95 -2.26 23.07 5.92
N GLU A 96 -2.67 24.22 5.40
CA GLU A 96 -4.07 24.67 5.44
C GLU A 96 -4.99 23.68 4.69
N ALA A 97 -4.56 23.16 3.55
CA ALA A 97 -5.30 22.14 2.81
C ALA A 97 -5.44 20.83 3.62
N LEU A 98 -4.35 20.34 4.22
CA LEU A 98 -4.39 19.12 5.06
C LEU A 98 -5.22 19.33 6.33
N GLU A 99 -5.12 20.48 6.99
CA GLU A 99 -5.97 20.83 8.14
C GLU A 99 -7.45 20.89 7.73
N HIS A 100 -7.76 21.36 6.52
CA HIS A 100 -9.11 21.32 5.98
C HIS A 100 -9.61 19.89 5.74
N LEU A 101 -8.76 18.99 5.23
CA LEU A 101 -9.07 17.59 5.01
C LEU A 101 -9.37 16.83 6.31
N PHE A 102 -8.53 17.04 7.33
CA PHE A 102 -8.61 16.33 8.61
C PHE A 102 -9.44 17.07 9.68
N GLY A 103 -9.99 18.24 9.37
CA GLY A 103 -10.79 19.03 10.30
C GLY A 103 -12.07 18.33 10.78
N SER A 104 -12.60 18.79 11.92
CA SER A 104 -13.74 18.19 12.63
C SER A 104 -15.03 18.03 11.80
N ARG A 105 -15.18 18.76 10.69
CA ARG A 105 -16.33 18.61 9.77
C ARG A 105 -16.20 17.42 8.80
N ARG A 106 -15.04 16.76 8.73
CA ARG A 106 -14.75 15.65 7.80
C ARG A 106 -14.42 14.32 8.51
N GLU A 107 -15.03 14.06 9.68
CA GLU A 107 -14.94 12.73 10.34
C GLU A 107 -15.32 11.56 9.41
N SER A 108 -16.18 11.84 8.42
CA SER A 108 -16.55 10.89 7.37
C SER A 108 -15.36 10.39 6.53
N PHE A 109 -14.35 11.24 6.30
CA PHE A 109 -13.15 10.89 5.55
C PHE A 109 -12.37 9.79 6.27
N LEU A 110 -11.99 10.04 7.53
CA LEU A 110 -11.25 9.07 8.35
C LEU A 110 -12.05 7.78 8.51
N ARG A 111 -13.35 7.88 8.80
CA ARG A 111 -14.22 6.71 8.93
C ARG A 111 -14.25 5.85 7.67
N PHE A 112 -14.41 6.45 6.50
CA PHE A 112 -14.45 5.73 5.23
C PHE A 112 -13.11 5.06 4.94
N ARG A 113 -12.00 5.78 5.15
CA ARG A 113 -10.66 5.22 4.93
C ARG A 113 -10.31 4.13 5.93
N SER A 114 -10.74 4.23 7.20
CA SER A 114 -10.59 3.14 8.16
C SER A 114 -11.33 1.87 7.71
N GLN A 115 -12.54 1.98 7.16
CA GLN A 115 -13.27 0.82 6.63
C GLN A 115 -12.56 0.19 5.43
N GLU A 116 -12.02 1.01 4.53
CA GLU A 116 -11.26 0.55 3.38
C GLU A 116 -9.96 -0.15 3.79
N VAL A 117 -9.24 0.43 4.76
CA VAL A 117 -8.06 -0.18 5.38
C VAL A 117 -8.41 -1.53 6.00
N SER A 118 -9.48 -1.62 6.81
CA SER A 118 -9.90 -2.90 7.41
C SER A 118 -10.15 -3.97 6.35
N ARG A 119 -10.87 -3.63 5.26
CA ARG A 119 -11.12 -4.58 4.16
C ARG A 119 -9.81 -5.05 3.51
N ARG A 120 -8.86 -4.14 3.30
CA ARG A 120 -7.58 -4.46 2.68
C ARG A 120 -6.70 -5.32 3.58
N VAL A 121 -6.64 -5.00 4.86
CA VAL A 121 -5.94 -5.79 5.88
C VAL A 121 -6.55 -7.19 6.00
N THR A 122 -7.88 -7.32 6.01
CA THR A 122 -8.54 -8.64 5.99
C THR A 122 -8.14 -9.47 4.77
N LYS A 123 -8.12 -8.86 3.58
CA LYS A 123 -7.67 -9.54 2.36
C LYS A 123 -6.22 -9.98 2.47
N LEU A 124 -5.32 -9.10 2.93
CA LEU A 124 -3.92 -9.43 3.14
C LEU A 124 -3.72 -10.57 4.14
N PHE A 125 -4.46 -10.56 5.24
CA PHE A 125 -4.40 -11.58 6.28
C PHE A 125 -4.82 -12.95 5.74
N PHE A 126 -5.91 -13.03 4.98
CA PHE A 126 -6.29 -14.29 4.35
C PHE A 126 -5.29 -14.73 3.28
N GLU A 127 -4.73 -13.80 2.52
CA GLU A 127 -3.68 -14.11 1.54
C GLU A 127 -2.40 -14.64 2.20
N SER A 128 -2.04 -14.11 3.37
CA SER A 128 -0.90 -14.57 4.18
C SER A 128 -1.18 -15.94 4.80
N GLU A 129 -2.37 -16.17 5.36
CA GLU A 129 -2.76 -17.46 5.91
C GLU A 129 -2.79 -18.55 4.85
N LEU A 130 -3.30 -18.26 3.65
CA LEU A 130 -3.32 -19.24 2.55
C LEU A 130 -1.96 -19.44 1.87
N GLY A 131 -0.92 -18.72 2.30
CA GLY A 131 0.43 -18.79 1.73
C GLY A 131 0.49 -18.33 0.27
N SER A 132 -0.46 -17.51 -0.19
CA SER A 132 -0.59 -17.11 -1.60
C SER A 132 0.42 -16.05 -2.04
N ARG A 133 0.93 -15.24 -1.11
CA ARG A 133 1.98 -14.23 -1.34
C ARG A 133 3.37 -14.65 -0.88
N VAL A 134 3.43 -15.59 0.06
CA VAL A 134 4.66 -16.13 0.61
C VAL A 134 5.22 -17.09 -0.44
N ALA A 135 6.41 -16.82 -0.96
CA ALA A 135 7.10 -17.70 -1.91
C ALA A 135 6.99 -19.15 -1.42
N ARG A 136 6.79 -20.11 -2.34
CA ARG A 136 6.63 -21.54 -2.00
C ARG A 136 7.70 -22.03 -1.00
N ASP A 137 8.89 -21.45 -1.05
CA ASP A 137 10.03 -21.75 -0.17
C ASP A 137 9.80 -21.42 1.32
N THR A 138 8.91 -20.48 1.62
CA THR A 138 8.57 -20.05 2.99
C THR A 138 7.31 -20.71 3.56
N ARG A 139 6.56 -21.50 2.76
CA ARG A 139 5.47 -22.34 3.31
C ARG A 139 6.00 -23.49 4.17
N GLY A 140 7.17 -24.03 3.83
CA GLY A 140 7.81 -25.12 4.57
C GLY A 140 8.33 -24.73 5.97
N SER A 141 8.45 -23.42 6.26
CA SER A 141 8.88 -22.91 7.57
C SER A 141 7.73 -22.52 8.49
N LYS A 142 6.47 -22.55 8.01
CA LYS A 142 5.31 -22.20 8.85
C LYS A 142 4.97 -23.31 9.82
N THR A 143 4.73 -22.94 11.07
CA THR A 143 4.24 -23.88 12.08
C THR A 143 2.78 -24.20 11.80
N ILE A 144 2.45 -25.47 11.57
CA ILE A 144 1.06 -25.90 11.37
C ILE A 144 0.32 -25.79 12.71
N GLY A 145 -0.56 -24.80 12.82
CA GLY A 145 -1.35 -24.54 14.01
C GLY A 145 -2.66 -25.34 14.07
N PHE A 146 -3.17 -25.77 12.92
CA PHE A 146 -4.45 -26.48 12.82
C PHE A 146 -4.37 -27.75 11.95
N PRO A 147 -5.10 -28.83 12.29
CA PRO A 147 -5.15 -30.02 11.43
C PRO A 147 -5.62 -29.71 10.01
N VAL A 148 -6.64 -28.84 9.87
CA VAL A 148 -7.18 -28.43 8.57
C VAL A 148 -6.17 -27.63 7.74
N GLN A 149 -5.31 -26.85 8.38
CA GLN A 149 -4.25 -26.08 7.73
C GLN A 149 -3.22 -27.02 7.10
N GLY A 150 -2.77 -28.03 7.84
CA GLY A 150 -1.81 -29.02 7.34
C GLY A 150 -2.35 -29.79 6.14
N LEU A 151 -3.62 -30.21 6.22
CA LEU A 151 -4.28 -30.90 5.11
C LEU A 151 -4.47 -30.00 3.89
N TYR A 152 -4.88 -28.74 4.10
CA TYR A 152 -5.01 -27.76 3.03
C TYR A 152 -3.67 -27.54 2.32
N TYR A 153 -2.58 -27.28 3.05
CA TYR A 153 -1.27 -27.05 2.45
C TYR A 153 -0.78 -28.27 1.67
N ALA A 154 -0.84 -29.47 2.26
CA ALA A 154 -0.43 -30.70 1.59
C ALA A 154 -1.18 -30.92 0.27
N LEU A 155 -2.50 -30.74 0.26
CA LEU A 155 -3.31 -30.93 -0.95
C LEU A 155 -3.16 -29.78 -1.96
N ALA A 156 -3.01 -28.54 -1.49
CA ALA A 156 -2.86 -27.37 -2.36
C ALA A 156 -1.50 -27.38 -3.08
N ASP A 157 -0.42 -27.76 -2.39
CA ASP A 157 0.93 -27.82 -2.97
C ASP A 157 1.03 -28.91 -4.04
N HIS A 158 0.33 -30.02 -3.87
CA HIS A 158 0.27 -31.10 -4.84
C HIS A 158 -0.92 -31.02 -5.80
N GLY A 159 -1.76 -29.97 -5.72
CA GLY A 159 -3.02 -29.91 -6.45
C GLY A 159 -2.88 -30.03 -7.97
N ALA A 160 -1.89 -29.37 -8.57
CA ALA A 160 -1.63 -29.49 -9.99
C ALA A 160 -1.17 -30.90 -10.41
N SER A 161 -0.42 -31.59 -9.54
CA SER A 161 0.04 -32.96 -9.77
C SER A 161 -1.11 -33.95 -9.65
N VAL A 162 -1.98 -33.77 -8.65
CA VAL A 162 -3.19 -34.57 -8.44
C VAL A 162 -4.16 -34.40 -9.59
N GLU A 163 -4.45 -33.17 -10.02
CA GLU A 163 -5.30 -32.91 -11.18
C GLU A 163 -4.72 -33.52 -12.47
N ARG A 164 -3.39 -33.41 -12.67
CA ARG A 164 -2.73 -34.03 -13.84
C ARG A 164 -2.87 -35.56 -13.80
N SER A 165 -2.60 -36.16 -12.65
CA SER A 165 -2.73 -37.61 -12.44
C SER A 165 -4.18 -38.08 -12.70
N MET A 166 -5.18 -37.32 -12.24
CA MET A 166 -6.58 -37.59 -12.54
C MET A 166 -6.87 -37.47 -14.04
N ARG A 167 -6.26 -36.53 -14.77
CA ARG A 167 -6.48 -36.41 -16.23
C ARG A 167 -5.89 -37.56 -17.04
N GLU A 168 -4.77 -38.11 -16.59
CA GLU A 168 -4.01 -39.17 -17.27
C GLU A 168 -4.55 -40.58 -16.99
N GLN A 169 -5.36 -40.75 -15.94
CA GLN A 169 -6.00 -42.03 -15.61
C GLN A 169 -7.02 -42.46 -16.67
N ARG A 170 -7.22 -43.78 -16.77
CA ARG A 170 -8.27 -44.37 -17.61
C ARG A 170 -9.60 -44.35 -16.86
N TRP A 171 -10.50 -43.47 -17.29
CA TRP A 171 -11.87 -43.35 -16.75
C TRP A 171 -12.85 -44.14 -17.60
N ALA A 172 -13.95 -44.58 -16.98
CA ALA A 172 -15.03 -45.24 -17.73
C ALA A 172 -15.80 -44.25 -18.62
N SER A 173 -15.84 -42.96 -18.25
CA SER A 173 -16.36 -41.88 -19.08
C SER A 173 -15.67 -40.54 -18.80
N GLU A 174 -15.77 -39.62 -19.75
CA GLU A 174 -15.27 -38.25 -19.58
C GLU A 174 -15.99 -37.52 -18.44
N GLU A 175 -17.29 -37.76 -18.27
CA GLU A 175 -18.09 -37.17 -17.21
C GLU A 175 -17.58 -37.55 -15.82
N GLN A 176 -17.17 -38.81 -15.61
CA GLN A 176 -16.57 -39.25 -14.34
C GLN A 176 -15.24 -38.54 -14.05
N ARG A 177 -14.43 -38.28 -15.09
CA ARG A 177 -13.17 -37.56 -14.96
C ARG A 177 -13.40 -36.11 -14.52
N VAL A 178 -14.32 -35.42 -15.21
CA VAL A 178 -14.69 -34.03 -14.88
C VAL A 178 -15.22 -33.97 -13.44
N HIS A 179 -16.17 -34.84 -13.09
CA HIS A 179 -16.75 -34.90 -11.76
C HIS A 179 -15.70 -35.19 -10.67
N ALA A 180 -14.72 -36.06 -10.92
CA ALA A 180 -13.63 -36.33 -9.98
C ALA A 180 -12.74 -35.10 -9.74
N ILE A 181 -12.38 -34.37 -10.80
CA ILE A 181 -11.59 -33.13 -10.71
C ILE A 181 -12.38 -32.06 -9.96
N GLU A 182 -13.67 -31.90 -10.26
CA GLU A 182 -14.55 -30.97 -9.55
C GLU A 182 -14.67 -31.32 -8.07
N ARG A 183 -14.81 -32.61 -7.73
CA ARG A 183 -14.85 -33.06 -6.34
C ARG A 183 -13.56 -32.74 -5.60
N PHE A 184 -12.40 -32.91 -6.23
CA PHE A 184 -11.11 -32.52 -5.66
C PHE A 184 -11.03 -31.00 -5.42
N ARG A 185 -11.42 -30.19 -6.41
CA ARG A 185 -11.45 -28.72 -6.27
C ARG A 185 -12.40 -28.26 -5.18
N GLN A 186 -13.56 -28.90 -5.06
CA GLN A 186 -14.54 -28.62 -4.03
C GLN A 186 -14.00 -28.97 -2.63
N MET A 187 -13.30 -30.08 -2.48
CA MET A 187 -12.62 -30.44 -1.22
C MET A 187 -11.58 -29.39 -0.82
N LEU A 188 -10.74 -28.95 -1.76
CA LEU A 188 -9.78 -27.85 -1.50
C LEU A 188 -10.48 -26.56 -1.07
N LYS A 189 -11.61 -26.23 -1.70
CA LYS A 189 -12.42 -25.05 -1.34
C LYS A 189 -13.00 -25.17 0.07
N GLU A 190 -13.52 -26.34 0.45
CA GLU A 190 -14.06 -26.60 1.78
C GLU A 190 -12.98 -26.49 2.86
N LEU A 191 -11.81 -27.11 2.64
CA LEU A 191 -10.66 -27.01 3.54
C LEU A 191 -10.19 -25.57 3.70
N ARG A 192 -10.14 -24.80 2.61
CA ARG A 192 -9.80 -23.39 2.64
C ARG A 192 -10.76 -22.60 3.52
N VAL A 193 -12.07 -22.78 3.35
CA VAL A 193 -13.09 -22.07 4.13
C VAL A 193 -13.00 -22.42 5.62
N GLU A 194 -12.87 -23.71 5.94
CA GLU A 194 -12.76 -24.15 7.32
C GLU A 194 -11.46 -23.67 7.98
N PHE A 195 -10.34 -23.64 7.25
CA PHE A 195 -9.10 -23.05 7.76
C PHE A 195 -9.27 -21.55 8.06
N LEU A 196 -9.78 -20.76 7.12
CA LEU A 196 -9.98 -19.31 7.32
C LEU A 196 -10.95 -19.01 8.47
N ARG A 197 -11.96 -19.85 8.68
CA ARG A 197 -12.89 -19.75 9.80
C ARG A 197 -12.17 -19.90 11.14
N GLN A 198 -11.20 -20.82 11.25
CA GLN A 198 -10.42 -21.00 12.47
C GLN A 198 -9.51 -19.81 12.78
N THR A 199 -9.08 -19.07 11.75
CA THR A 199 -8.25 -17.87 11.90
C THR A 199 -9.07 -16.59 12.08
N THR A 200 -10.40 -16.64 11.98
CA THR A 200 -11.27 -15.45 12.01
C THR A 200 -11.19 -14.71 13.35
N ARG A 201 -11.07 -15.45 14.46
CA ARG A 201 -10.95 -14.84 15.80
C ARG A 201 -9.68 -14.00 15.94
N GLU A 202 -8.57 -14.45 15.35
CA GLU A 202 -7.32 -13.66 15.35
C GLU A 202 -7.44 -12.43 14.46
N LEU A 203 -8.11 -12.55 13.31
CA LEU A 203 -8.39 -11.40 12.45
C LEU A 203 -9.19 -10.32 13.19
N GLU A 204 -10.22 -10.70 13.95
CA GLU A 204 -11.02 -9.76 14.75
C GLU A 204 -10.15 -8.98 15.73
N VAL A 205 -9.26 -9.68 16.45
CA VAL A 205 -8.30 -9.06 17.39
C VAL A 205 -7.33 -8.13 16.65
N ILE A 206 -6.79 -8.56 15.51
CA ILE A 206 -5.91 -7.72 14.68
C ILE A 206 -6.61 -6.44 14.24
N LEU A 207 -7.83 -6.55 13.73
CA LEU A 207 -8.59 -5.40 13.23
C LEU A 207 -8.91 -4.41 14.35
N GLU A 208 -9.20 -4.91 15.56
CA GLU A 208 -9.42 -4.06 16.73
C GLU A 208 -8.15 -3.30 17.13
N ILE A 209 -7.02 -4.01 17.26
CA ILE A 209 -5.72 -3.42 17.62
C ILE A 209 -5.27 -2.39 16.57
N MET A 210 -5.30 -2.77 15.29
CA MET A 210 -4.94 -1.87 14.20
C MET A 210 -5.89 -0.67 14.11
N GLY A 211 -7.18 -0.88 14.34
CA GLY A 211 -8.18 0.20 14.38
C GLY A 211 -7.88 1.22 15.46
N ARG A 212 -7.53 0.78 16.68
CA ARG A 212 -7.11 1.68 17.77
C ARG A 212 -5.80 2.38 17.47
N ALA A 213 -4.78 1.65 17.01
CA ALA A 213 -3.47 2.23 16.68
C ALA A 213 -3.58 3.29 15.57
N LEU A 214 -4.34 3.01 14.50
CA LEU A 214 -4.59 3.97 13.43
C LEU A 214 -5.42 5.16 13.92
N GLY A 215 -6.45 4.92 14.73
CA GLY A 215 -7.26 5.98 15.31
C GLY A 215 -6.43 6.96 16.15
N ALA A 216 -5.52 6.43 16.99
CA ALA A 216 -4.57 7.22 17.76
C ALA A 216 -3.59 7.96 16.84
N PHE A 217 -2.99 7.27 15.85
CA PHE A 217 -2.10 7.91 14.87
C PHE A 217 -2.76 9.13 14.20
N PHE A 218 -3.97 9.01 13.67
CA PHE A 218 -4.62 10.14 12.99
C PHE A 218 -4.87 11.32 13.93
N LYS A 219 -5.33 11.06 15.16
CA LYS A 219 -5.75 12.10 16.11
C LYS A 219 -4.60 12.73 16.88
N GLU A 220 -3.65 11.92 17.32
CA GLU A 220 -2.62 12.30 18.28
C GLU A 220 -1.27 12.58 17.61
N VAL A 221 -1.05 12.07 16.39
CA VAL A 221 0.24 12.20 15.69
C VAL A 221 0.10 12.96 14.39
N LEU A 222 -0.73 12.49 13.45
CA LEU A 222 -0.82 13.08 12.12
C LEU A 222 -1.38 14.49 12.16
N VAL A 223 -2.55 14.71 12.77
CA VAL A 223 -3.20 16.04 12.81
C VAL A 223 -2.32 17.08 13.51
N PRO A 224 -1.75 16.83 14.71
CA PRO A 224 -0.81 17.77 15.32
C PRO A 224 0.48 17.95 14.50
N GLY A 225 0.92 16.92 13.80
CA GLY A 225 2.17 16.91 13.02
C GLY A 225 2.06 17.41 11.57
N LEU A 226 0.89 17.89 11.11
CA LEU A 226 0.69 18.32 9.71
C LEU A 226 1.65 19.45 9.30
N GLY A 227 1.99 20.35 10.23
CA GLY A 227 2.94 21.44 9.96
C GLY A 227 4.34 20.91 9.65
N ASP A 228 4.84 19.99 10.48
CA ASP A 228 6.16 19.36 10.29
C ASP A 228 6.20 18.48 9.04
N LEU A 229 5.12 17.75 8.77
CA LEU A 229 4.96 16.97 7.55
C LEU A 229 5.02 17.88 6.32
N ALA A 230 4.24 18.96 6.29
CA ALA A 230 4.22 19.90 5.17
C ALA A 230 5.59 20.54 4.94
N TRP A 231 6.25 20.98 6.01
CA TRP A 231 7.61 21.51 5.97
C TRP A 231 8.60 20.50 5.38
N ARG A 232 8.58 19.26 5.88
CA ARG A 232 9.49 18.20 5.45
C ARG A 232 9.31 17.88 3.98
N VAL A 233 8.07 17.70 3.55
CA VAL A 233 7.74 17.33 2.16
C VAL A 233 8.16 18.42 1.18
N VAL A 234 7.80 19.68 1.43
CA VAL A 234 8.14 20.78 0.52
C VAL A 234 9.66 20.92 0.35
N ARG A 235 10.42 20.76 1.45
CA ARG A 235 11.88 20.87 1.43
C ARG A 235 12.57 19.68 0.78
N GLU A 236 12.17 18.46 1.14
CA GLU A 236 12.76 17.24 0.58
C GLU A 236 12.45 17.08 -0.91
N ALA A 237 11.21 17.38 -1.31
CA ALA A 237 10.78 17.26 -2.70
C ALA A 237 11.32 18.38 -3.60
N ARG A 238 11.87 19.46 -3.03
CA ARG A 238 12.39 20.63 -3.78
C ARG A 238 11.39 21.22 -4.78
N VAL A 239 10.09 21.13 -4.49
CA VAL A 239 9.00 21.57 -5.38
C VAL A 239 9.09 23.05 -5.77
N VAL A 240 9.78 23.87 -4.97
CA VAL A 240 10.02 25.30 -5.23
C VAL A 240 10.97 25.51 -6.41
N ASP A 241 11.90 24.57 -6.68
CA ASP A 241 12.87 24.67 -7.78
C ASP A 241 12.20 24.56 -9.15
N GLU A 242 11.05 23.89 -9.21
CA GLU A 242 10.29 23.67 -10.45
C GLU A 242 9.03 24.54 -10.56
N SER A 243 8.68 25.30 -9.52
CA SER A 243 7.47 26.13 -9.50
C SER A 243 7.53 27.30 -10.50
N ASP A 244 6.37 27.65 -11.08
CA ASP A 244 6.19 28.82 -11.95
C ASP A 244 5.98 30.14 -11.16
N GLY A 245 6.29 30.14 -9.86
CA GLY A 245 6.06 31.27 -8.95
C GLY A 245 4.76 31.19 -8.16
N ARG A 246 3.97 30.12 -8.33
CA ARG A 246 2.75 29.86 -7.56
C ARG A 246 3.00 28.85 -6.44
N PRO A 247 2.26 28.94 -5.32
CA PRO A 247 2.36 27.99 -4.23
C PRO A 247 1.61 26.67 -4.53
N GLN A 248 1.89 26.07 -5.69
CA GLN A 248 1.24 24.87 -6.22
C GLN A 248 2.32 23.88 -6.68
N VAL A 249 2.00 22.59 -6.62
CA VAL A 249 2.86 21.53 -7.17
C VAL A 249 2.42 21.26 -8.59
N ILE A 250 3.27 21.59 -9.55
CA ILE A 250 3.05 21.30 -10.96
C ILE A 250 3.34 19.83 -11.29
N GLU A 251 2.90 19.39 -12.46
CA GLU A 251 3.05 18.02 -12.94
C GLU A 251 4.48 17.48 -12.89
N SER A 252 5.48 18.26 -13.31
CA SER A 252 6.88 17.80 -13.31
C SER A 252 7.44 17.56 -11.90
N ALA A 253 6.99 18.35 -10.92
CA ALA A 253 7.44 18.30 -9.54
C ALA A 253 6.69 17.24 -8.71
N PHE A 254 5.58 16.71 -9.24
CA PHE A 254 4.70 15.82 -8.52
C PHE A 254 5.32 14.45 -8.17
N PRO A 255 6.12 13.78 -9.03
CA PRO A 255 6.79 12.54 -8.64
C PRO A 255 7.72 12.70 -7.43
N ALA A 256 8.46 13.81 -7.36
CA ALA A 256 9.33 14.13 -6.23
C ALA A 256 8.50 14.44 -4.98
N PHE A 257 7.44 15.24 -5.13
CA PHE A 257 6.47 15.54 -4.06
C PHE A 257 5.87 14.27 -3.48
N ARG A 258 5.31 13.39 -4.32
CA ARG A 258 4.72 12.11 -3.93
C ARG A 258 5.72 11.25 -3.17
N THR A 259 6.94 11.12 -3.67
CA THR A 259 7.97 10.29 -3.04
C THR A 259 8.34 10.79 -1.65
N ALA A 260 8.48 12.11 -1.49
CA ALA A 260 8.74 12.72 -0.18
C ALA A 260 7.54 12.58 0.76
N PHE A 261 6.32 12.78 0.24
CA PHE A 261 5.09 12.68 1.00
C PHE A 261 4.82 11.25 1.48
N ASP A 262 4.83 10.26 0.58
CA ASP A 262 4.62 8.84 0.91
C ASP A 262 5.66 8.38 1.94
N ARG A 263 6.94 8.78 1.79
CA ARG A 263 8.01 8.47 2.74
C ARG A 263 7.76 9.08 4.11
N ALA A 264 7.55 10.39 4.19
CA ALA A 264 7.36 11.08 5.45
C ALA A 264 6.11 10.57 6.18
N PHE A 265 5.03 10.31 5.44
CA PHE A 265 3.82 9.71 5.97
C PHE A 265 4.06 8.29 6.51
N LEU A 266 4.73 7.41 5.75
CA LEU A 266 5.03 6.04 6.19
C LEU A 266 5.91 6.00 7.44
N GLU A 267 6.93 6.85 7.50
CA GLU A 267 7.80 6.95 8.67
C GLU A 267 7.00 7.36 9.91
N MET A 268 6.18 8.41 9.81
CA MET A 268 5.29 8.82 10.90
C MET A 268 4.30 7.73 11.31
N LEU A 269 3.69 7.06 10.32
CA LEU A 269 2.72 6.00 10.54
C LEU A 269 3.34 4.84 11.30
N ILE A 270 4.47 4.33 10.82
CA ILE A 270 5.13 3.15 11.41
C ILE A 270 5.69 3.49 12.79
N GLU A 271 6.27 4.68 12.96
CA GLU A 271 6.81 5.10 14.25
C GLU A 271 5.74 5.06 15.34
N ALA A 272 4.57 5.66 15.06
CA ALA A 272 3.47 5.75 15.99
C ALA A 272 2.72 4.44 16.19
N THR A 273 2.44 3.71 15.10
CA THR A 273 1.56 2.54 15.17
C THR A 273 2.29 1.29 15.69
N ARG A 274 3.59 1.12 15.43
CA ARG A 274 4.32 -0.08 15.89
C ARG A 274 4.40 -0.18 17.39
N ASP A 275 4.72 0.91 18.07
CA ASP A 275 4.80 0.90 19.53
C ASP A 275 3.45 0.61 20.15
N ARG A 276 2.39 1.19 19.60
CA ARG A 276 1.04 0.97 20.08
C ARG A 276 0.56 -0.46 19.85
N VAL A 277 0.83 -1.02 18.67
CA VAL A 277 0.52 -2.42 18.37
C VAL A 277 1.27 -3.36 19.31
N ASP A 278 2.56 -3.13 19.55
CA ASP A 278 3.37 -3.95 20.46
C ASP A 278 2.84 -3.89 21.90
N GLU A 279 2.48 -2.68 22.37
CA GLU A 279 1.87 -2.47 23.69
C GLU A 279 0.55 -3.24 23.81
N GLU A 280 -0.36 -3.08 22.85
CA GLU A 280 -1.66 -3.75 22.87
C GLU A 280 -1.53 -5.27 22.79
N VAL A 281 -0.63 -5.79 21.95
CA VAL A 281 -0.34 -7.23 21.88
C VAL A 281 0.19 -7.76 23.20
N SER A 282 1.07 -7.01 23.88
CA SER A 282 1.68 -7.44 25.15
C SER A 282 0.67 -7.52 26.31
N THR A 283 -0.44 -6.79 26.21
CA THR A 283 -1.50 -6.73 27.23
C THR A 283 -2.65 -7.70 26.96
N LEU A 284 -2.61 -8.44 25.84
CA LEU A 284 -3.65 -9.41 25.51
C LEU A 284 -3.73 -10.52 26.57
N PRO A 285 -4.94 -10.90 27.01
CA PRO A 285 -5.13 -12.03 27.90
C PRO A 285 -4.68 -13.32 27.22
N GLY A 286 -4.23 -14.32 28.00
CA GLY A 286 -3.70 -15.58 27.45
C GLY A 286 -4.66 -16.32 26.51
N SER A 287 -5.98 -16.13 26.66
CA SER A 287 -7.02 -16.69 25.79
C SER A 287 -7.14 -15.99 24.43
N ALA A 288 -6.55 -14.80 24.26
CA ALA A 288 -6.51 -14.01 23.02
C ALA A 288 -5.09 -13.91 22.45
N ARG A 289 -4.16 -14.75 22.94
CA ARG A 289 -2.78 -14.76 22.48
C ARG A 289 -2.71 -15.11 21.00
N LEU A 290 -2.07 -14.24 20.23
CA LEU A 290 -1.86 -14.42 18.80
C LEU A 290 -0.74 -15.43 18.52
N ARG A 291 -0.87 -16.17 17.42
CA ARG A 291 0.20 -17.02 16.88
C ARG A 291 1.37 -16.17 16.39
N ASP A 292 2.57 -16.77 16.33
CA ASP A 292 3.77 -16.10 15.83
C ASP A 292 3.60 -15.64 14.37
N ASP A 293 2.94 -16.44 13.52
CA ASP A 293 2.60 -16.07 12.14
C ASP A 293 1.73 -14.79 12.08
N THR A 294 0.82 -14.65 13.02
CA THR A 294 -0.10 -13.51 13.13
C THR A 294 0.62 -12.27 13.66
N LEU A 295 1.56 -12.44 14.57
CA LEU A 295 2.46 -11.38 15.01
C LEU A 295 3.38 -10.91 13.88
N ALA A 296 3.88 -11.84 13.08
CA ALA A 296 4.68 -11.52 11.89
C ALA A 296 3.86 -10.76 10.85
N PHE A 297 2.57 -11.11 10.66
CA PHE A 297 1.66 -10.38 9.79
C PHE A 297 1.49 -8.91 10.21
N LEU A 298 1.34 -8.64 11.51
CA LEU A 298 1.25 -7.26 12.03
C LEU A 298 2.50 -6.44 11.71
N ALA A 299 3.65 -7.10 11.54
CA ALA A 299 4.94 -6.49 11.22
C ALA A 299 5.28 -6.57 9.72
N ASP A 300 4.33 -6.96 8.85
CA ASP A 300 4.53 -7.07 7.41
C ASP A 300 4.48 -5.69 6.73
N ALA A 301 5.50 -5.38 5.94
CA ALA A 301 5.61 -4.15 5.15
C ALA A 301 4.41 -3.93 4.21
N HIS A 302 3.78 -5.00 3.70
CA HIS A 302 2.61 -4.89 2.84
C HIS A 302 1.41 -4.25 3.54
N VAL A 303 1.24 -4.50 4.84
CA VAL A 303 0.15 -3.88 5.61
C VAL A 303 0.30 -2.36 5.59
N TYR A 304 1.49 -1.86 5.89
CA TYR A 304 1.78 -0.43 5.91
C TYR A 304 1.77 0.20 4.52
N SER A 305 2.27 -0.50 3.51
CA SER A 305 2.20 -0.08 2.10
C SER A 305 0.75 0.14 1.66
N GLU A 306 -0.15 -0.79 1.98
CA GLU A 306 -1.58 -0.67 1.62
C GLU A 306 -2.28 0.46 2.39
N ILE A 307 -1.94 0.66 3.68
CA ILE A 307 -2.47 1.78 4.46
C ILE A 307 -2.02 3.11 3.85
N CYS A 308 -0.73 3.25 3.55
CA CYS A 308 -0.18 4.41 2.87
C CYS A 308 -0.88 4.64 1.53
N ALA A 309 -1.07 3.59 0.73
CA ALA A 309 -1.76 3.69 -0.55
C ALA A 309 -3.16 4.28 -0.43
N ILE A 310 -3.99 3.72 0.46
CA ILE A 310 -5.38 4.17 0.67
C ILE A 310 -5.44 5.62 1.13
N VAL A 311 -4.57 6.00 2.07
CA VAL A 311 -4.59 7.33 2.68
C VAL A 311 -3.98 8.38 1.76
N CYS A 312 -2.79 8.11 1.19
CA CYS A 312 -2.09 9.07 0.35
C CYS A 312 -2.80 9.28 -0.99
N ASP A 313 -3.34 8.24 -1.63
CA ASP A 313 -4.15 8.40 -2.86
C ASP A 313 -5.36 9.31 -2.62
N ALA A 314 -5.97 9.21 -1.44
CA ALA A 314 -7.09 10.04 -1.05
C ALA A 314 -6.70 11.49 -0.74
N ILE A 315 -5.52 11.69 -0.16
CA ILE A 315 -4.95 13.02 0.06
C ILE A 315 -4.62 13.67 -1.27
N TYR A 316 -4.01 12.94 -2.22
CA TYR A 316 -3.68 13.47 -3.53
C TYR A 316 -4.92 13.86 -4.32
N ASP A 317 -5.99 13.06 -4.29
CA ASP A 317 -7.29 13.46 -4.86
C ASP A 317 -7.80 14.78 -4.30
N PHE A 318 -7.73 14.90 -2.98
CA PHE A 318 -8.21 16.08 -2.31
C PHE A 318 -7.36 17.30 -2.66
N LEU A 319 -6.03 17.19 -2.60
CA LEU A 319 -5.12 18.28 -2.96
C LEU A 319 -5.23 18.69 -4.43
N HIS A 320 -5.53 17.75 -5.33
CA HIS A 320 -5.86 18.03 -6.72
C HIS A 320 -7.18 18.80 -6.84
N SER A 321 -8.22 18.36 -6.11
CA SER A 321 -9.54 19.04 -6.11
C SER A 321 -9.51 20.46 -5.54
N GLU A 322 -8.64 20.72 -4.57
CA GLU A 322 -8.42 22.06 -3.98
C GLU A 322 -7.46 22.92 -4.83
N GLY A 323 -6.92 22.39 -5.93
CA GLY A 323 -6.00 23.10 -6.81
C GLY A 323 -4.60 23.31 -6.23
N PHE A 324 -4.22 22.57 -5.19
CA PHE A 324 -2.84 22.56 -4.68
C PHE A 324 -1.91 21.75 -5.59
N LEU A 325 -2.40 20.61 -6.09
CA LEU A 325 -1.74 19.85 -7.16
C LEU A 325 -2.31 20.30 -8.50
N ASP A 326 -1.49 20.96 -9.31
CA ASP A 326 -1.84 21.37 -10.68
C ASP A 326 -1.49 20.24 -11.65
N LEU A 327 -2.36 19.23 -11.68
CA LEU A 327 -2.19 18.01 -12.48
C LEU A 327 -3.32 17.87 -13.53
N PRO A 328 -3.05 17.20 -14.66
CA PRO A 328 -4.09 16.83 -15.63
C PRO A 328 -5.24 16.03 -15.01
N ALA A 329 -6.42 16.03 -15.64
CA ALA A 329 -7.59 15.32 -15.14
C ALA A 329 -7.37 13.79 -15.01
N ASP A 330 -6.46 13.24 -15.80
CA ASP A 330 -6.08 11.82 -15.84
C ASP A 330 -4.71 11.55 -15.21
N TRP A 331 -4.25 12.42 -14.30
CA TRP A 331 -2.92 12.34 -13.65
C TRP A 331 -2.59 10.96 -13.04
N ARG A 332 -3.60 10.21 -12.60
CA ARG A 332 -3.43 8.86 -12.08
C ARG A 332 -2.91 7.86 -13.10
N ALA A 333 -3.22 8.04 -14.38
CA ALA A 333 -2.69 7.21 -15.46
C ALA A 333 -1.20 7.46 -15.69
N HIS A 334 -0.70 8.65 -15.31
CA HIS A 334 0.66 9.09 -15.54
C HIS A 334 1.64 8.74 -14.40
N LEU A 335 1.12 8.35 -13.23
CA LEU A 335 1.91 7.96 -12.05
C LEU A 335 2.96 6.86 -12.27
N GLY A 336 2.72 5.96 -13.24
CA GLY A 336 3.64 4.86 -13.56
C GLY A 336 4.60 5.13 -14.74
N ARG A 337 4.49 6.28 -15.43
CA ARG A 337 5.26 6.58 -16.65
C ARG A 337 6.51 7.44 -16.42
N ALA A 338 6.73 7.95 -15.20
CA ALA A 338 7.71 8.99 -14.91
C ALA A 338 9.19 8.58 -15.01
N ARG A 339 9.51 7.32 -15.37
CA ARG A 339 10.89 6.84 -15.50
C ARG A 339 11.35 6.66 -16.96
N ASP A 340 10.43 6.50 -17.92
CA ASP A 340 10.79 6.32 -19.33
C ASP A 340 11.29 7.62 -19.98
N SER A 341 10.93 8.78 -19.42
CA SER A 341 11.32 10.09 -19.93
C SER A 341 12.72 10.55 -19.51
N ALA A 342 13.42 9.79 -18.66
CA ALA A 342 14.74 10.15 -18.14
C ALA A 342 15.91 9.38 -18.80
N GLU A 343 15.62 8.46 -19.73
CA GLU A 343 16.61 7.67 -20.49
C GLU A 343 16.62 7.97 -22.00
N THR A 344 16.09 9.12 -22.44
CA THR A 344 16.31 9.67 -23.80
C THR A 344 16.89 11.07 -23.71
#